data_AF-F6D239-F1
#
_entry.id   AF-F6D239-F1
#
_cell.length_a   1.000
_cell.length_b   1.000
_cell.length_c   1.000
_cell.angle_alpha   90.00
_cell.angle_beta   90.00
_cell.angle_gamma   90.00
#
_symmetry.space_group_name_H-M   'P 1'
#
loop_
_entity.id
_entity.type
_entity.pdbx_description
1 polymer ?
#
loop_
_entity_poly.entity_id
_entity_poly.type
_entity_poly.pdbx_seq_one_letter_code
_entity_poly.pdbx_strand_id
1 'polypeptide(L)'
;MIKNHHNIINGDMMSEIYEKMVKEAIAAQKADLETIRKKRGGQFKVTDTKAYLDVVNKMTVADGQSKSVIDLHVDSVNAHYNTLTGLTDTVRPEDDPFVEHYQTPAVLEILYKEDEAFKMSVDKFIDAIGKSEALIGREVVRRYGGFYGPTCVVDFALIPGSTSNVVNQILQNVDIPLEHKQAILSAKSWGMNTSYGIGEVFSDEIEKGATLADALKNEIKMIKHVYENPIDAQTELMAAAGHESFDVNKYMLQYKKKMEKTVKAAMDDGVHYGNIVTVPAYCVGDISHHMAQSTYNMCKDDVILAVIDATTNVMESTLTKAIPKFKNEYEPLALATGSSACSVEYILELDGFNAPMIVDLLTKRFHNYVQQYPTRGAAAELHNCDFMDMIYRGWKHMDKERRMKNGSKGPLEPDVEGFKVNLDPIHKNEVLMNPQRYAYPACAISVRFSALMRLADYPCLLTSEPVTATMMTNIISMHKESPASPARVCKGCASASLVDFRHDYCQWREAV
;
A
#
# COMPACT_ATOMS: atom_id res chain seq x y z
N MET A 1 12.99 0.63 -27.99
CA MET A 1 12.35 1.31 -29.13
C MET A 1 11.05 0.57 -29.45
N ILE A 2 9.96 0.96 -28.78
CA ILE A 2 8.63 0.40 -28.99
C ILE A 2 7.87 1.42 -29.84
N LYS A 3 7.26 0.98 -30.94
CA LYS A 3 6.47 1.83 -31.83
C LYS A 3 5.15 2.17 -31.13
N ASN A 4 4.92 3.45 -30.89
CA ASN A 4 3.67 4.01 -30.39
C ASN A 4 2.54 3.76 -31.39
N HIS A 5 1.56 2.94 -31.01
CA HIS A 5 0.20 3.06 -31.53
C HIS A 5 -0.54 4.08 -30.66
N HIS A 6 -0.42 5.36 -31.01
CA HIS A 6 -1.31 6.39 -30.47
C HIS A 6 -2.65 6.29 -31.20
N ASN A 7 -3.66 5.73 -30.54
CA ASN A 7 -5.03 6.09 -30.84
C ASN A 7 -5.20 7.57 -30.46
N ILE A 8 -5.57 8.40 -31.43
CA ILE A 8 -5.78 9.83 -31.24
C ILE A 8 -7.11 9.99 -30.49
N ILE A 9 -7.03 10.10 -29.18
CA ILE A 9 -8.14 10.54 -28.33
C ILE A 9 -8.11 12.08 -28.34
N ASN A 10 -9.24 12.73 -28.66
CA ASN A 10 -9.35 14.19 -28.70
C ASN A 10 -9.00 14.83 -27.35
N GLY A 11 -8.32 15.98 -27.37
CA GLY A 11 -7.84 16.68 -26.17
C GLY A 11 -8.91 17.02 -25.13
N ASP A 12 -10.16 17.25 -25.56
CA ASP A 12 -11.28 17.53 -24.64
C ASP A 12 -11.70 16.27 -23.85
N MET A 13 -11.68 15.08 -24.48
CA MET A 13 -12.02 13.80 -23.81
C MET A 13 -10.94 13.39 -22.79
N MET A 14 -9.68 13.76 -23.03
CA MET A 14 -8.60 13.50 -22.07
C MET A 14 -8.70 14.39 -20.81
N SER A 15 -9.22 15.62 -20.93
CA SER A 15 -9.45 16.46 -19.75
C SER A 15 -10.56 15.89 -18.85
N GLU A 16 -11.59 15.28 -19.44
CA GLU A 16 -12.71 14.69 -18.70
C GLU A 16 -12.29 13.47 -17.87
N ILE A 17 -11.43 12.59 -18.42
CA ILE A 17 -10.94 11.42 -17.67
C ILE A 17 -10.03 11.83 -16.51
N TYR A 18 -9.15 12.82 -16.68
CA TYR A 18 -8.31 13.30 -15.58
C TYR A 18 -9.14 13.98 -14.48
N GLU A 19 -10.14 14.76 -14.86
CA GLU A 19 -11.09 15.35 -13.91
C GLU A 19 -11.86 14.28 -13.14
N LYS A 20 -12.34 13.23 -13.82
CA LYS A 20 -12.97 12.07 -13.21
C LYS A 20 -12.04 11.38 -12.20
N MET A 21 -10.81 11.07 -12.60
CA MET A 21 -9.80 10.42 -11.73
C MET A 21 -9.56 11.22 -10.46
N VAL A 22 -9.36 12.54 -10.59
CA VAL A 22 -9.15 13.42 -9.42
C VAL A 22 -10.40 13.47 -8.54
N LYS A 23 -11.60 13.60 -9.12
CA LYS A 23 -12.86 13.68 -8.37
C LYS A 23 -13.14 12.41 -7.60
N GLU A 24 -13.02 11.25 -8.23
CA GLU A 24 -13.26 9.95 -7.59
C GLU A 24 -12.26 9.72 -6.44
N ALA A 25 -10.97 9.96 -6.69
CA ALA A 25 -9.92 9.74 -5.69
C ALA A 25 -10.04 10.69 -4.48
N ILE A 26 -10.31 11.99 -4.71
CA ILE A 26 -10.51 12.94 -3.60
C ILE A 26 -11.82 12.65 -2.85
N ALA A 27 -12.87 12.17 -3.54
CA ALA A 27 -14.11 11.78 -2.88
C ALA A 27 -13.91 10.60 -1.92
N ALA A 28 -13.09 9.60 -2.30
CA ALA A 28 -12.69 8.49 -1.44
C ALA A 28 -12.01 8.99 -0.15
N GLN A 29 -10.89 9.72 -0.28
CA GLN A 29 -10.16 10.27 0.87
C GLN A 29 -11.03 11.13 1.79
N LYS A 30 -11.91 11.97 1.21
CA LYS A 30 -12.81 12.83 2.00
C LYS A 30 -13.89 12.04 2.72
N ALA A 31 -14.40 10.96 2.14
CA ALA A 31 -15.39 10.12 2.80
C ALA A 31 -14.83 9.56 4.11
N ASP A 32 -13.56 9.14 4.10
CA ASP A 32 -12.88 8.60 5.28
C ASP A 32 -12.57 9.69 6.28
N LEU A 33 -11.91 10.77 5.84
CA LEU A 33 -11.52 11.88 6.70
C LEU A 33 -12.73 12.49 7.42
N GLU A 34 -13.84 12.72 6.71
CA GLU A 34 -15.03 13.32 7.30
C GLU A 34 -15.77 12.37 8.25
N THR A 35 -15.70 11.07 8.00
CA THR A 35 -16.26 10.08 8.92
C THR A 35 -15.42 9.99 10.19
N ILE A 36 -14.08 9.89 10.05
CA ILE A 36 -13.14 9.91 11.17
C ILE A 36 -13.31 11.20 11.97
N ARG A 37 -13.35 12.37 11.34
CA ARG A 37 -13.55 13.66 12.03
C ARG A 37 -14.78 13.67 12.93
N LYS A 38 -15.88 13.08 12.46
CA LYS A 38 -17.16 13.05 13.18
C LYS A 38 -17.21 12.00 14.29
N LYS A 39 -16.52 10.86 14.10
CA LYS A 39 -16.68 9.67 14.94
C LYS A 39 -15.46 9.32 15.78
N ARG A 40 -14.31 9.95 15.53
CA ARG A 40 -13.08 9.82 16.34
C ARG A 40 -13.40 10.00 17.81
N GLY A 41 -12.75 9.22 18.66
CA GLY A 41 -13.07 9.17 20.09
C GLY A 41 -14.16 8.17 20.49
N GLY A 42 -14.99 7.72 19.55
CA GLY A 42 -16.00 6.69 19.77
C GLY A 42 -15.51 5.26 19.50
N GLN A 43 -16.46 4.32 19.61
CA GLN A 43 -16.29 2.95 19.12
C GLN A 43 -16.55 2.90 17.62
N PHE A 44 -15.61 2.33 16.88
CA PHE A 44 -15.75 2.08 15.45
C PHE A 44 -16.81 1.01 15.20
N LYS A 45 -17.62 1.21 14.15
CA LYS A 45 -18.50 0.19 13.60
C LYS A 45 -18.21 0.00 12.12
N VAL A 46 -18.29 -1.23 11.62
CA VAL A 46 -18.11 -1.51 10.17
C VAL A 46 -19.06 -0.65 9.33
N THR A 47 -20.29 -0.42 9.81
CA THR A 47 -21.27 0.45 9.12
C THR A 47 -20.88 1.92 9.03
N ASP A 48 -19.86 2.38 9.77
CA ASP A 48 -19.31 3.72 9.63
C ASP A 48 -18.69 3.93 8.24
N THR A 49 -18.18 2.88 7.61
CA THR A 49 -17.51 2.90 6.29
C THR A 49 -18.49 3.03 5.12
N LYS A 50 -19.80 3.13 5.39
CA LYS A 50 -20.82 3.32 4.35
C LYS A 50 -20.56 4.56 3.49
N ALA A 51 -20.00 5.64 4.06
CA ALA A 51 -19.67 6.83 3.28
C ALA A 51 -18.66 6.52 2.16
N TYR A 52 -17.66 5.69 2.44
CA TYR A 52 -16.69 5.22 1.45
C TYR A 52 -17.35 4.33 0.39
N LEU A 53 -18.14 3.34 0.83
CA LEU A 53 -18.91 2.49 -0.08
C LEU A 53 -19.79 3.30 -1.05
N ASP A 54 -20.43 4.36 -0.54
CA ASP A 54 -21.34 5.20 -1.32
C ASP A 54 -20.61 6.07 -2.36
N VAL A 55 -19.33 6.40 -2.15
CA VAL A 55 -18.51 7.09 -3.17
C VAL A 55 -17.94 6.12 -4.20
N VAL A 56 -17.50 4.93 -3.77
CA VAL A 56 -17.05 3.87 -4.70
C VAL A 56 -18.18 3.44 -5.65
N ASN A 57 -19.41 3.30 -5.13
CA ASN A 57 -20.58 2.96 -5.95
C ASN A 57 -20.96 4.02 -7.00
N LYS A 58 -20.33 5.21 -6.97
CA LYS A 58 -20.52 6.27 -7.96
C LYS A 58 -19.39 6.29 -9.00
N MET A 59 -18.39 5.41 -8.89
CA MET A 59 -17.37 5.29 -9.93
C MET A 59 -18.03 4.93 -11.25
N THR A 60 -17.60 5.61 -12.31
CA THR A 60 -18.15 5.41 -13.66
C THR A 60 -17.08 4.90 -14.61
N VAL A 61 -17.50 4.46 -15.79
CA VAL A 61 -16.59 4.08 -16.87
C VAL A 61 -16.55 5.24 -17.87
N ALA A 62 -15.36 5.78 -18.13
CA ALA A 62 -15.15 6.76 -19.20
C ALA A 62 -14.70 6.06 -20.50
N ASP A 63 -14.70 6.80 -21.60
CA ASP A 63 -14.20 6.31 -22.89
C ASP A 63 -12.75 5.82 -22.76
N GLY A 64 -12.46 4.65 -23.34
CA GLY A 64 -11.15 4.00 -23.26
C GLY A 64 -10.90 3.20 -21.98
N GLN A 65 -11.79 3.25 -20.98
CA GLN A 65 -11.67 2.44 -19.77
C GLN A 65 -12.40 1.10 -19.90
N SER A 66 -11.75 0.03 -19.41
CA SER A 66 -12.40 -1.27 -19.21
C SER A 66 -13.40 -1.21 -18.08
N LYS A 67 -14.65 -1.53 -18.40
CA LYS A 67 -15.71 -1.71 -17.40
C LYS A 67 -15.37 -2.85 -16.43
N SER A 68 -14.78 -3.95 -16.90
CA SER A 68 -14.51 -5.11 -16.05
C SER A 68 -13.47 -4.79 -14.96
N VAL A 69 -12.51 -3.88 -15.24
CA VAL A 69 -11.58 -3.38 -14.22
C VAL A 69 -12.28 -2.49 -13.19
N ILE A 70 -13.16 -1.58 -13.62
CA ILE A 70 -13.94 -0.75 -12.68
C ILE A 70 -14.86 -1.64 -11.82
N ASP A 71 -15.48 -2.65 -12.42
CA ASP A 71 -16.33 -3.63 -11.73
C ASP A 71 -15.53 -4.43 -10.70
N LEU A 72 -14.28 -4.84 -11.00
CA LEU A 72 -13.41 -5.51 -10.01
C LEU A 72 -13.25 -4.69 -8.73
N HIS A 73 -13.09 -3.37 -8.86
CA HIS A 73 -12.99 -2.46 -7.71
C HIS A 73 -14.35 -2.34 -7.00
N VAL A 74 -15.39 -1.92 -7.72
CA VAL A 74 -16.70 -1.62 -7.14
C VAL A 74 -17.31 -2.86 -6.49
N ASP A 75 -17.31 -3.99 -7.19
CA ASP A 75 -17.88 -5.24 -6.67
C ASP A 75 -17.04 -5.80 -5.51
N SER A 76 -15.72 -5.61 -5.50
CA SER A 76 -14.88 -6.01 -4.37
C SER A 76 -15.23 -5.24 -3.11
N VAL A 77 -15.34 -3.90 -3.18
CA VAL A 77 -15.74 -3.06 -2.04
C VAL A 77 -17.12 -3.44 -1.53
N ASN A 78 -18.08 -3.68 -2.44
CA ASN A 78 -19.42 -4.15 -2.06
C ASN A 78 -19.37 -5.55 -1.42
N ALA A 79 -18.64 -6.50 -2.01
CA ALA A 79 -18.52 -7.85 -1.50
C ALA A 79 -17.89 -7.85 -0.11
N HIS A 80 -16.84 -7.06 0.09
CA HIS A 80 -16.15 -6.88 1.35
C HIS A 80 -17.06 -6.28 2.43
N TYR A 81 -17.64 -5.10 2.17
CA TYR A 81 -18.55 -4.42 3.10
C TYR A 81 -19.72 -5.32 3.52
N ASN A 82 -20.43 -5.91 2.54
CA ASN A 82 -21.61 -6.73 2.81
C ASN A 82 -21.27 -8.05 3.51
N THR A 83 -20.04 -8.54 3.41
CA THR A 83 -19.60 -9.75 4.11
C THR A 83 -19.22 -9.42 5.54
N LEU A 84 -18.38 -8.39 5.77
CA LEU A 84 -17.98 -7.97 7.11
C LEU A 84 -19.18 -7.54 7.96
N THR A 85 -20.05 -6.68 7.44
CA THR A 85 -21.27 -6.25 8.16
C THR A 85 -22.22 -7.39 8.51
N GLY A 86 -22.17 -8.51 7.77
CA GLY A 86 -22.94 -9.71 8.08
C GLY A 86 -22.27 -10.65 9.10
N LEU A 87 -20.99 -10.42 9.42
CA LEU A 87 -20.20 -11.26 10.32
C LEU A 87 -19.86 -10.58 11.65
N THR A 88 -19.70 -9.25 11.65
CA THR A 88 -19.37 -8.48 12.86
C THR A 88 -19.82 -7.04 12.78
N ASP A 89 -20.04 -6.43 13.94
CA ASP A 89 -20.34 -5.00 14.08
C ASP A 89 -19.07 -4.14 14.11
N THR A 90 -17.93 -4.71 14.52
CA THR A 90 -16.66 -3.99 14.72
C THR A 90 -15.45 -4.90 14.52
N VAL A 91 -14.28 -4.30 14.34
CA VAL A 91 -13.00 -5.00 14.25
C VAL A 91 -12.08 -4.40 15.30
N ARG A 92 -11.42 -5.25 16.08
CA ARG A 92 -10.48 -4.81 17.12
C ARG A 92 -9.20 -4.26 16.49
N PRO A 93 -8.50 -3.33 17.17
CA PRO A 93 -7.24 -2.78 16.66
C PRO A 93 -6.17 -3.83 16.31
N GLU A 94 -6.14 -4.97 17.00
CA GLU A 94 -5.16 -6.02 16.76
C GLU A 94 -5.44 -6.84 15.48
N ASP A 95 -6.68 -6.80 14.99
CA ASP A 95 -7.12 -7.56 13.81
C ASP A 95 -7.20 -6.68 12.55
N ASP A 96 -7.39 -5.37 12.72
CA ASP A 96 -7.54 -4.43 11.60
C ASP A 96 -6.38 -4.40 10.58
N PRO A 97 -5.11 -4.69 10.92
CA PRO A 97 -4.02 -4.68 9.93
C PRO A 97 -4.16 -5.78 8.88
N PHE A 98 -4.91 -6.86 9.17
CA PHE A 98 -5.00 -8.02 8.29
C PHE A 98 -6.20 -7.99 7.33
N VAL A 99 -7.16 -7.10 7.56
CA VAL A 99 -8.48 -7.12 6.89
C VAL A 99 -8.40 -6.96 5.37
N GLU A 100 -7.36 -6.29 4.87
CA GLU A 100 -7.08 -6.09 3.44
C GLU A 100 -6.35 -7.26 2.75
N HIS A 101 -5.92 -8.28 3.50
CA HIS A 101 -5.14 -9.41 2.97
C HIS A 101 -6.00 -10.62 2.57
N TYR A 102 -7.32 -10.53 2.74
CA TYR A 102 -8.23 -11.67 2.62
C TYR A 102 -8.78 -11.87 1.19
N GLN A 103 -8.66 -10.87 0.32
CA GLN A 103 -9.31 -10.82 -0.99
C GLN A 103 -8.56 -11.69 -2.00
N THR A 104 -7.23 -11.52 -2.11
CA THR A 104 -6.42 -12.26 -3.09
C THR A 104 -6.40 -13.76 -2.88
N PRO A 105 -6.35 -14.30 -1.65
CA PRO A 105 -6.53 -15.74 -1.44
C PRO A 105 -7.79 -16.28 -2.13
N ALA A 106 -8.91 -15.59 -1.95
CA ALA A 106 -10.18 -15.96 -2.58
C ALA A 106 -10.15 -15.82 -4.12
N VAL A 107 -9.57 -14.74 -4.64
CA VAL A 107 -9.45 -14.51 -6.09
C VAL A 107 -8.55 -15.54 -6.75
N LEU A 108 -7.41 -15.89 -6.14
CA LEU A 108 -6.50 -16.93 -6.65
C LEU A 108 -7.21 -18.28 -6.79
N GLU A 109 -8.00 -18.69 -5.80
CA GLU A 109 -8.73 -19.96 -5.91
C GLU A 109 -9.84 -19.93 -6.97
N ILE A 110 -10.37 -18.76 -7.32
CA ILE A 110 -11.28 -18.63 -8.47
C ILE A 110 -10.47 -18.84 -9.76
N LEU A 111 -9.32 -18.18 -9.91
CA LEU A 111 -8.44 -18.36 -11.07
C LEU A 111 -7.97 -19.82 -11.22
N TYR A 112 -7.63 -20.49 -10.12
CA TYR A 112 -7.23 -21.91 -10.13
C TYR A 112 -8.35 -22.83 -10.62
N LYS A 113 -9.60 -22.49 -10.33
CA LYS A 113 -10.77 -23.25 -10.76
C LYS A 113 -11.11 -22.98 -12.23
N GLU A 114 -10.98 -21.74 -12.67
CA GLU A 114 -11.43 -21.31 -14.00
C GLU A 114 -10.36 -21.46 -15.09
N ASP A 115 -9.07 -21.55 -14.73
CA ASP A 115 -7.94 -21.73 -15.66
C ASP A 115 -6.97 -22.81 -15.19
N GLU A 116 -7.10 -24.01 -15.77
CA GLU A 116 -6.24 -25.17 -15.50
C GLU A 116 -4.76 -24.91 -15.87
N ALA A 117 -4.49 -24.16 -16.94
CA ALA A 117 -3.12 -23.87 -17.36
C ALA A 117 -2.41 -22.91 -16.39
N PHE A 118 -3.14 -21.94 -15.84
CA PHE A 118 -2.65 -21.10 -14.76
C PHE A 118 -2.41 -21.91 -13.49
N LYS A 119 -3.34 -22.79 -13.09
CA LYS A 119 -3.15 -23.69 -11.94
C LYS A 119 -1.91 -24.56 -12.09
N MET A 120 -1.69 -25.18 -13.25
CA MET A 120 -0.47 -25.96 -13.53
C MET A 120 0.81 -25.12 -13.44
N SER A 121 0.73 -23.83 -13.78
CA SER A 121 1.87 -22.92 -13.67
C SER A 121 2.18 -22.57 -12.22
N VAL A 122 1.15 -22.40 -11.39
CA VAL A 122 1.32 -22.24 -9.94
C VAL A 122 1.91 -23.51 -9.31
N ASP A 123 1.47 -24.70 -9.73
CA ASP A 123 2.03 -25.97 -9.22
C ASP A 123 3.52 -26.11 -9.53
N LYS A 124 3.94 -25.75 -10.75
CA LYS A 124 5.36 -25.68 -11.11
C LYS A 124 6.13 -24.68 -10.26
N PHE A 125 5.52 -23.55 -9.91
CA PHE A 125 6.14 -22.57 -9.03
C PHE A 125 6.26 -23.07 -7.58
N ILE A 126 5.23 -23.76 -7.05
CA ILE A 126 5.27 -24.42 -5.74
C ILE A 126 6.38 -25.47 -5.67
N ASP A 127 6.57 -26.25 -6.74
CA ASP A 127 7.69 -27.18 -6.87
C ASP A 127 9.05 -26.46 -6.88
N ALA A 128 9.13 -25.30 -7.55
CA ALA A 128 10.34 -24.49 -7.60
C ALA A 128 10.69 -23.90 -6.23
N ILE A 129 9.70 -23.47 -5.43
CA ILE A 129 9.89 -23.06 -4.03
C ILE A 129 10.57 -24.18 -3.24
N GLY A 130 10.06 -25.41 -3.35
CA GLY A 130 10.64 -26.57 -2.66
C GLY A 130 12.10 -26.89 -3.06
N LYS A 131 12.53 -26.47 -4.25
CA LYS A 131 13.91 -26.64 -4.75
C LYS A 131 14.80 -25.43 -4.46
N SER A 132 14.24 -24.35 -3.93
CA SER A 132 14.93 -23.07 -3.72
C SER A 132 15.49 -22.91 -2.31
N GLU A 133 15.80 -24.01 -1.61
CA GLU A 133 16.26 -24.01 -0.22
C GLU A 133 17.47 -23.08 0.00
N ALA A 134 18.48 -23.15 -0.86
CA ALA A 134 19.68 -22.30 -0.73
C ALA A 134 19.38 -20.80 -0.89
N LEU A 135 18.46 -20.45 -1.79
CA LEU A 135 18.01 -19.07 -1.98
C LEU A 135 17.21 -18.60 -0.77
N ILE A 136 16.16 -19.33 -0.41
CA ILE A 136 15.27 -18.97 0.70
C ILE A 136 16.07 -18.89 2.00
N GLY A 137 16.93 -19.88 2.29
CA GLY A 137 17.81 -19.91 3.44
C GLY A 137 18.71 -18.69 3.56
N ARG A 138 19.32 -18.25 2.44
CA ARG A 138 20.12 -17.02 2.41
C ARG A 138 19.28 -15.79 2.76
N GLU A 139 18.09 -15.67 2.16
CA GLU A 139 17.24 -14.49 2.34
C GLU A 139 16.65 -14.39 3.74
N VAL A 140 16.21 -15.50 4.33
CA VAL A 140 15.67 -15.49 5.71
C VAL A 140 16.73 -15.24 6.77
N VAL A 141 17.94 -15.79 6.61
CA VAL A 141 19.07 -15.48 7.51
C VAL A 141 19.44 -14.00 7.45
N ARG A 142 19.48 -13.42 6.25
CA ARG A 142 19.72 -11.97 6.07
C ARG A 142 18.64 -11.14 6.75
N ARG A 143 17.36 -11.48 6.58
CA ARG A 143 16.24 -10.77 7.23
C ARG A 143 16.27 -10.89 8.75
N TYR A 144 16.50 -12.11 9.27
CA TYR A 144 16.61 -12.36 10.70
C TYR A 144 17.69 -11.47 11.34
N GLY A 145 18.89 -11.42 10.73
CA GLY A 145 19.99 -10.58 11.19
C GLY A 145 19.86 -9.07 10.91
N GLY A 146 18.73 -8.62 10.33
CA GLY A 146 18.51 -7.21 10.00
C GLY A 146 19.39 -6.68 8.85
N PHE A 147 19.95 -7.57 8.01
CA PHE A 147 20.89 -7.23 6.93
C PHE A 147 20.35 -6.19 5.95
N TYR A 148 19.04 -6.26 5.66
CA TYR A 148 18.40 -5.38 4.71
C TYR A 148 17.94 -4.06 5.34
N GLY A 149 18.12 -3.81 6.64
CA GLY A 149 17.46 -2.68 7.31
C GLY A 149 15.92 -2.83 7.30
N PRO A 150 15.17 -1.74 7.51
CA PRO A 150 13.70 -1.74 7.45
C PRO A 150 13.18 -2.24 6.09
N THR A 151 12.33 -3.27 6.07
CA THR A 151 11.74 -3.82 4.84
C THR A 151 10.23 -3.94 4.94
N CYS A 152 9.53 -3.80 3.81
CA CYS A 152 8.12 -4.07 3.71
C CYS A 152 7.84 -5.56 3.41
N VAL A 153 6.71 -6.08 3.90
CA VAL A 153 6.21 -7.44 3.57
C VAL A 153 5.32 -7.41 2.33
N VAL A 154 4.57 -6.31 2.17
CA VAL A 154 3.80 -5.93 1.00
C VAL A 154 4.57 -4.82 0.29
N ASP A 155 4.87 -5.03 -0.98
CA ASP A 155 5.82 -4.21 -1.70
C ASP A 155 5.17 -3.69 -2.98
N PHE A 156 4.95 -2.37 -3.05
CA PHE A 156 4.41 -1.76 -4.26
C PHE A 156 5.43 -1.74 -5.42
N ALA A 157 6.71 -1.86 -5.10
CA ALA A 157 7.81 -2.07 -6.03
C ALA A 157 8.76 -3.11 -5.42
N LEU A 158 9.67 -3.71 -6.19
CA LEU A 158 10.61 -4.70 -5.66
C LEU A 158 11.65 -4.05 -4.75
N ILE A 159 11.55 -4.23 -3.43
CA ILE A 159 12.52 -3.76 -2.42
C ILE A 159 13.48 -4.89 -2.04
N PRO A 160 14.77 -4.61 -1.75
CA PRO A 160 15.69 -5.58 -1.17
C PRO A 160 15.11 -6.37 0.01
N GLY A 161 15.18 -7.70 -0.09
CA GLY A 161 14.78 -8.60 0.98
C GLY A 161 13.27 -8.79 1.16
N SER A 162 12.40 -8.10 0.44
CA SER A 162 10.95 -8.29 0.58
C SER A 162 10.45 -9.64 0.07
N THR A 163 9.23 -10.01 0.45
CA THR A 163 8.60 -11.25 -0.03
C THR A 163 8.51 -11.28 -1.55
N SER A 164 8.06 -10.19 -2.18
CA SER A 164 7.96 -10.07 -3.65
C SER A 164 9.32 -10.21 -4.34
N ASN A 165 10.39 -9.71 -3.74
CA ASN A 165 11.75 -9.87 -4.27
C ASN A 165 12.19 -11.34 -4.30
N VAL A 166 11.96 -12.09 -3.21
CA VAL A 166 12.30 -13.52 -3.18
C VAL A 166 11.43 -14.33 -4.14
N VAL A 167 10.14 -14.02 -4.22
CA VAL A 167 9.23 -14.64 -5.21
C VAL A 167 9.71 -14.39 -6.64
N ASN A 168 10.14 -13.17 -6.96
CA ASN A 168 10.70 -12.83 -8.27
C ASN A 168 11.94 -13.68 -8.61
N GLN A 169 12.89 -13.82 -7.67
CA GLN A 169 14.10 -14.66 -7.86
C GLN A 169 13.78 -16.11 -8.19
N ILE A 170 12.75 -16.67 -7.57
CA ILE A 170 12.30 -18.03 -7.86
C ILE A 170 11.68 -18.07 -9.26
N LEU A 171 10.73 -17.17 -9.56
CA LEU A 171 9.99 -17.13 -10.83
C LEU A 171 10.88 -16.95 -12.08
N GLN A 172 11.99 -16.23 -11.96
CA GLN A 172 12.95 -16.08 -13.06
C GLN A 172 13.41 -17.42 -13.63
N ASN A 173 13.52 -18.44 -12.78
CA ASN A 173 14.06 -19.76 -13.14
C ASN A 173 12.98 -20.82 -13.39
N VAL A 174 11.69 -20.45 -13.35
CA VAL A 174 10.58 -21.38 -13.61
C VAL A 174 10.16 -21.32 -15.08
N ASP A 175 10.02 -22.48 -15.72
CA ASP A 175 9.54 -22.58 -17.10
C ASP A 175 7.99 -22.62 -17.17
N ILE A 176 7.41 -21.42 -17.16
CA ILE A 176 5.97 -21.12 -17.27
C ILE A 176 5.75 -19.83 -18.08
N PRO A 177 4.54 -19.59 -18.63
CA PRO A 177 4.21 -18.38 -19.38
C PRO A 177 4.52 -17.10 -18.60
N LEU A 178 4.97 -16.05 -19.31
CA LEU A 178 5.36 -14.78 -18.70
C LEU A 178 4.22 -14.15 -17.90
N GLU A 179 3.03 -14.07 -18.48
CA GLU A 179 1.83 -13.50 -17.83
C GLU A 179 1.48 -14.25 -16.54
N HIS A 180 1.72 -15.56 -16.48
CA HIS A 180 1.52 -16.35 -15.26
C HIS A 180 2.56 -16.02 -14.20
N LYS A 181 3.83 -15.83 -14.58
CA LYS A 181 4.86 -15.35 -13.63
C LYS A 181 4.48 -13.99 -13.06
N GLN A 182 4.04 -13.09 -13.93
CA GLN A 182 3.64 -11.75 -13.55
C GLN A 182 2.43 -11.79 -12.61
N ALA A 183 1.43 -12.63 -12.89
CA ALA A 183 0.28 -12.81 -12.01
C ALA A 183 0.64 -13.37 -10.63
N ILE A 184 1.51 -14.38 -10.56
CA ILE A 184 2.01 -14.94 -9.28
C ILE A 184 2.75 -13.87 -8.48
N LEU A 185 3.60 -13.08 -9.15
CA LEU A 185 4.32 -11.98 -8.51
C LEU A 185 3.38 -10.86 -8.04
N SER A 186 2.43 -10.45 -8.90
CA SER A 186 1.40 -9.46 -8.58
C SER A 186 0.60 -9.87 -7.35
N ALA A 187 0.22 -11.16 -7.27
CA ALA A 187 -0.57 -11.71 -6.18
C ALA A 187 0.10 -11.52 -4.81
N LYS A 188 1.44 -11.67 -4.70
CA LYS A 188 2.14 -11.44 -3.43
C LYS A 188 2.54 -9.98 -3.20
N SER A 189 2.65 -9.18 -4.26
CA SER A 189 2.91 -7.74 -4.17
C SER A 189 1.66 -6.96 -3.73
N TRP A 190 1.05 -6.17 -4.61
CA TRP A 190 -0.14 -5.38 -4.33
C TRP A 190 -1.37 -6.26 -4.08
N GLY A 191 -1.38 -7.49 -4.59
CA GLY A 191 -2.43 -8.45 -4.28
C GLY A 191 -2.39 -8.91 -2.82
N MET A 192 -1.27 -8.80 -2.11
CA MET A 192 -1.19 -9.17 -0.70
C MET A 192 -1.69 -10.60 -0.40
N ASN A 193 -1.35 -11.57 -1.26
CA ASN A 193 -1.74 -12.97 -1.07
C ASN A 193 -1.24 -13.45 0.30
N THR A 194 -2.21 -13.55 1.23
CA THR A 194 -2.02 -13.77 2.66
C THR A 194 -1.22 -12.67 3.38
N SER A 195 -1.38 -12.61 4.70
CA SER A 195 -0.63 -11.72 5.60
C SER A 195 0.80 -12.20 5.88
N TYR A 196 1.19 -13.36 5.36
CA TYR A 196 2.51 -13.93 5.61
C TYR A 196 3.62 -13.08 4.99
N GLY A 197 4.60 -12.71 5.81
CA GLY A 197 5.86 -12.13 5.37
C GLY A 197 7.00 -13.15 5.44
N ILE A 198 7.87 -13.16 4.43
CA ILE A 198 9.01 -14.08 4.41
C ILE A 198 9.95 -13.84 5.61
N GLY A 199 10.47 -14.92 6.17
CA GLY A 199 11.35 -14.98 7.33
C GLY A 199 10.64 -15.06 8.67
N GLU A 200 9.31 -14.89 8.72
CA GLU A 200 8.56 -14.89 9.98
C GLU A 200 8.58 -16.26 10.66
N VAL A 201 8.19 -17.32 9.92
CA VAL A 201 8.21 -18.70 10.44
C VAL A 201 9.63 -19.12 10.81
N PHE A 202 10.61 -18.81 9.95
CA PHE A 202 12.02 -19.09 10.26
C PHE A 202 12.48 -18.47 11.60
N SER A 203 12.18 -17.19 11.82
CA SER A 203 12.61 -16.46 13.02
C SER A 203 11.95 -17.03 14.28
N ASP A 204 10.64 -17.28 14.23
CA ASP A 204 9.88 -17.83 15.35
C ASP A 204 10.35 -19.24 15.74
N GLU A 205 10.63 -20.10 14.75
CA GLU A 205 11.04 -21.47 15.01
C GLU A 205 12.45 -21.54 15.64
N ILE A 206 13.38 -20.68 15.20
CA ILE A 206 14.71 -20.58 15.81
C ILE A 206 14.61 -20.16 17.28
N GLU A 207 13.83 -19.12 17.57
CA GLU A 207 13.68 -18.61 18.93
C GLU A 207 12.91 -19.58 19.85
N LYS A 208 12.13 -20.51 19.28
CA LYS A 208 11.55 -21.66 19.99
C LYS A 208 12.53 -22.82 20.20
N GLY A 209 13.75 -22.74 19.66
CA GLY A 209 14.83 -23.73 19.83
C GLY A 209 14.98 -24.73 18.69
N ALA A 210 14.35 -24.49 17.53
CA ALA A 210 14.58 -25.33 16.34
C ALA A 210 16.00 -25.15 15.79
N THR A 211 16.50 -26.16 15.06
CA THR A 211 17.73 -25.99 14.28
C THR A 211 17.48 -25.08 13.08
N LEU A 212 18.53 -24.46 12.53
CA LEU A 212 18.41 -23.65 11.31
C LEU A 212 17.80 -24.43 10.14
N ALA A 213 18.11 -25.72 10.04
CA ALA A 213 17.57 -26.58 8.98
C ALA A 213 16.07 -26.87 9.18
N ASP A 214 15.63 -27.12 10.40
CA ASP A 214 14.22 -27.35 10.71
C ASP A 214 13.39 -26.08 10.52
N ALA A 215 13.90 -24.93 10.98
CA ALA A 215 13.27 -23.63 10.78
C ALA A 215 13.13 -23.30 9.29
N LEU A 216 14.18 -23.54 8.49
CA LEU A 216 14.15 -23.33 7.04
C LEU A 216 13.15 -24.27 6.34
N LYS A 217 13.06 -25.52 6.78
CA LYS A 217 12.07 -26.46 6.26
C LYS A 217 10.64 -26.00 6.53
N ASN A 218 10.37 -25.48 7.73
CA ASN A 218 9.06 -24.94 8.11
C ASN A 218 8.71 -23.67 7.33
N GLU A 219 9.69 -22.80 7.13
CA GLU A 219 9.57 -21.61 6.29
C GLU A 219 9.19 -21.97 4.84
N ILE A 220 9.93 -22.89 4.20
CA ILE A 220 9.64 -23.36 2.84
C ILE A 220 8.23 -23.97 2.77
N LYS A 221 7.82 -24.73 3.80
CA LYS A 221 6.48 -25.30 3.89
C LYS A 221 5.40 -24.21 3.89
N MET A 222 5.58 -23.14 4.67
CA MET A 222 4.64 -22.01 4.70
C MET A 222 4.58 -21.29 3.36
N ILE A 223 5.73 -20.99 2.74
CA ILE A 223 5.78 -20.35 1.41
C ILE A 223 5.04 -21.19 0.36
N LYS A 224 5.15 -22.52 0.40
CA LYS A 224 4.35 -23.38 -0.50
C LYS A 224 2.86 -23.29 -0.17
N HIS A 225 2.51 -23.37 1.11
CA HIS A 225 1.13 -23.42 1.58
C HIS A 225 0.31 -22.20 1.15
N VAL A 226 0.90 -20.99 1.21
CA VAL A 226 0.22 -19.75 0.80
C VAL A 226 -0.14 -19.70 -0.69
N TYR A 227 0.43 -20.55 -1.54
CA TYR A 227 0.02 -20.67 -2.96
C TYR A 227 -0.81 -21.93 -3.21
N GLU A 228 -0.55 -23.01 -2.48
CA GLU A 228 -1.24 -24.29 -2.64
C GLU A 228 -2.70 -24.21 -2.20
N ASN A 229 -2.95 -23.68 -1.00
CA ASN A 229 -4.28 -23.54 -0.41
C ASN A 229 -4.38 -22.16 0.26
N PRO A 230 -4.52 -21.07 -0.49
CA PRO A 230 -4.33 -19.71 0.03
C PRO A 230 -5.39 -19.30 1.07
N ILE A 231 -6.66 -19.72 0.93
CA ILE A 231 -7.69 -19.44 1.97
C ILE A 231 -7.35 -20.18 3.26
N ASP A 232 -6.97 -21.46 3.16
CA ASP A 232 -6.61 -22.27 4.34
C ASP A 232 -5.38 -21.68 5.03
N ALA A 233 -4.34 -21.35 4.26
CA ALA A 233 -3.12 -20.71 4.77
C ALA A 233 -3.42 -19.40 5.51
N GLN A 234 -4.25 -18.53 4.92
CA GLN A 234 -4.63 -17.28 5.59
C GLN A 234 -5.46 -17.53 6.85
N THR A 235 -6.33 -18.54 6.83
CA THR A 235 -7.11 -18.92 8.02
C THR A 235 -6.19 -19.38 9.16
N GLU A 236 -5.20 -20.22 8.85
CA GLU A 236 -4.20 -20.70 9.81
C GLU A 236 -3.34 -19.55 10.37
N LEU A 237 -2.89 -18.64 9.51
CA LEU A 237 -2.12 -17.46 9.92
C LEU A 237 -2.91 -16.57 10.88
N MET A 238 -4.19 -16.30 10.59
CA MET A 238 -5.04 -15.48 11.45
C MET A 238 -5.36 -16.17 12.77
N ALA A 239 -5.57 -17.50 12.76
CA ALA A 239 -5.73 -18.26 13.99
C ALA A 239 -4.47 -18.20 14.86
N ALA A 240 -3.28 -18.31 14.26
CA ALA A 240 -2.00 -18.19 14.97
C ALA A 240 -1.76 -16.77 15.52
N ALA A 241 -2.23 -15.73 14.81
CA ALA A 241 -2.19 -14.35 15.26
C ALA A 241 -3.22 -14.02 16.36
N GLY A 242 -4.13 -14.94 16.68
CA GLY A 242 -5.18 -14.73 17.69
C GLY A 242 -6.32 -13.84 17.22
N HIS A 243 -6.61 -13.85 15.91
CA HIS A 243 -7.70 -13.07 15.33
C HIS A 243 -9.06 -13.53 15.86
N GLU A 244 -9.87 -12.61 16.37
CA GLU A 244 -11.14 -12.92 17.06
C GLU A 244 -12.32 -12.04 16.62
N SER A 245 -12.08 -11.01 15.80
CA SER A 245 -13.15 -10.07 15.39
C SER A 245 -14.26 -10.72 14.57
N PHE A 246 -13.95 -11.77 13.82
CA PHE A 246 -14.90 -12.57 13.04
C PHE A 246 -14.26 -13.88 12.54
N ASP A 247 -15.08 -14.76 11.98
CA ASP A 247 -14.65 -15.98 11.31
C ASP A 247 -14.04 -15.67 9.93
N VAL A 248 -12.71 -15.69 9.88
CA VAL A 248 -11.89 -15.36 8.69
C VAL A 248 -12.15 -16.32 7.52
N ASN A 249 -12.30 -17.62 7.79
CA ASN A 249 -12.56 -18.62 6.75
C ASN A 249 -13.93 -18.38 6.11
N LYS A 250 -14.95 -18.20 6.96
CA LYS A 250 -16.31 -17.88 6.50
C LYS A 250 -16.36 -16.57 5.73
N TYR A 251 -15.59 -15.56 6.14
CA TYR A 251 -15.43 -14.32 5.38
C TYR A 251 -14.90 -14.60 3.96
N MET A 252 -13.76 -15.27 3.84
CA MET A 252 -13.12 -15.50 2.53
C MET A 252 -13.99 -16.36 1.61
N LEU A 253 -14.66 -17.39 2.12
CA LEU A 253 -15.58 -18.22 1.33
C LEU A 253 -16.80 -17.43 0.82
N GLN A 254 -17.36 -16.53 1.63
CA GLN A 254 -18.46 -15.67 1.20
C GLN A 254 -18.00 -14.63 0.18
N TYR A 255 -16.84 -14.01 0.40
CA TYR A 255 -16.24 -13.06 -0.53
C TYR A 255 -15.94 -13.73 -1.88
N LYS A 256 -15.30 -14.91 -1.88
CA LYS A 256 -15.01 -15.73 -3.06
C LYS A 256 -16.27 -15.95 -3.90
N LYS A 257 -17.36 -16.38 -3.28
CA LYS A 257 -18.65 -16.61 -3.94
C LYS A 257 -19.22 -15.35 -4.56
N LYS A 258 -19.11 -14.20 -3.88
CA LYS A 258 -19.61 -12.91 -4.38
C LYS A 258 -18.79 -12.39 -5.56
N MET A 259 -17.47 -12.62 -5.57
CA MET A 259 -16.57 -12.14 -6.61
C MET A 259 -16.43 -13.06 -7.83
N GLU A 260 -16.89 -14.31 -7.76
CA GLU A 260 -16.72 -15.30 -8.83
C GLU A 260 -17.18 -14.80 -10.20
N LYS A 261 -18.36 -14.17 -10.27
CA LYS A 261 -18.87 -13.63 -11.54
C LYS A 261 -18.01 -12.48 -12.07
N THR A 262 -17.58 -11.58 -11.20
CA THR A 262 -16.80 -10.39 -11.59
C THR A 262 -15.40 -10.76 -12.05
N VAL A 263 -14.75 -11.71 -11.36
CA VAL A 263 -13.44 -12.24 -11.76
C VAL A 263 -13.52 -12.90 -13.12
N LYS A 264 -14.53 -13.76 -13.36
CA LYS A 264 -14.74 -14.39 -14.68
C LYS A 264 -14.98 -13.38 -15.78
N ALA A 265 -15.79 -12.34 -15.52
CA ALA A 265 -16.03 -11.28 -16.49
C ALA A 265 -14.74 -10.50 -16.84
N ALA A 266 -13.83 -10.30 -15.87
CA ALA A 266 -12.53 -9.68 -16.13
C ALA A 266 -11.60 -10.60 -16.94
N MET A 267 -11.61 -11.91 -16.68
CA MET A 267 -10.89 -12.90 -17.51
C MET A 267 -11.41 -12.89 -18.94
N ASP A 268 -12.74 -12.94 -19.13
CA ASP A 268 -13.39 -12.93 -20.45
C ASP A 268 -13.12 -11.62 -21.22
N ASP A 269 -12.98 -10.50 -20.51
CA ASP A 269 -12.61 -9.20 -21.10
C ASP A 269 -11.10 -9.07 -21.40
N GLY A 270 -10.28 -10.07 -21.07
CA GLY A 270 -8.84 -10.06 -21.32
C GLY A 270 -8.05 -9.16 -20.37
N VAL A 271 -8.57 -8.91 -19.15
CA VAL A 271 -7.81 -8.22 -18.10
C VAL A 271 -6.66 -9.11 -17.67
N HIS A 272 -5.45 -8.57 -17.63
CA HIS A 272 -4.26 -9.30 -17.21
C HIS A 272 -4.44 -9.86 -15.78
N TYR A 273 -4.09 -11.11 -15.53
CA TYR A 273 -4.35 -11.78 -14.24
C TYR A 273 -3.69 -11.06 -13.06
N GLY A 274 -2.52 -10.46 -13.28
CA GLY A 274 -1.87 -9.59 -12.30
C GLY A 274 -2.74 -8.41 -11.84
N ASN A 275 -3.57 -7.85 -12.72
CA ASN A 275 -4.55 -6.82 -12.35
C ASN A 275 -5.77 -7.41 -11.65
N ILE A 276 -6.22 -8.61 -12.06
CA ILE A 276 -7.34 -9.33 -11.43
C ILE A 276 -7.06 -9.65 -9.96
N VAL A 277 -5.83 -10.03 -9.62
CA VAL A 277 -5.44 -10.27 -8.21
C VAL A 277 -5.09 -8.98 -7.46
N THR A 278 -4.82 -7.87 -8.14
CA THR A 278 -4.39 -6.61 -7.50
C THR A 278 -5.56 -5.71 -7.16
N VAL A 279 -6.42 -5.42 -8.13
CA VAL A 279 -7.49 -4.42 -7.98
C VAL A 279 -8.43 -4.76 -6.82
N PRO A 280 -8.92 -6.01 -6.66
CA PRO A 280 -9.85 -6.35 -5.59
C PRO A 280 -9.24 -6.23 -4.18
N ALA A 281 -7.94 -6.48 -4.01
CA ALA A 281 -7.26 -6.35 -2.72
C ALA A 281 -6.97 -4.89 -2.39
N TYR A 282 -6.48 -4.13 -3.36
CA TYR A 282 -6.01 -2.77 -3.10
C TYR A 282 -7.14 -1.77 -2.78
N CYS A 283 -8.37 -2.03 -3.23
CA CYS A 283 -9.49 -1.11 -3.07
C CYS A 283 -10.30 -1.29 -1.78
N VAL A 284 -10.03 -2.30 -0.95
CA VAL A 284 -10.90 -2.63 0.19
C VAL A 284 -10.45 -2.02 1.53
N GLY A 285 -9.22 -1.52 1.61
CA GLY A 285 -8.60 -1.08 2.87
C GLY A 285 -9.44 -0.06 3.65
N ASP A 286 -10.24 0.76 2.98
CA ASP A 286 -11.04 1.80 3.64
C ASP A 286 -12.24 1.27 4.45
N ILE A 287 -12.48 -0.05 4.40
CA ILE A 287 -13.45 -0.73 5.23
C ILE A 287 -12.71 -1.56 6.28
N SER A 288 -12.71 -1.08 7.53
CA SER A 288 -12.19 -1.83 8.68
C SER A 288 -10.68 -2.12 8.68
N HIS A 289 -9.90 -1.50 7.80
CA HIS A 289 -8.43 -1.40 7.91
C HIS A 289 -8.01 0.08 8.06
N HIS A 290 -8.19 0.91 7.04
CA HIS A 290 -7.82 2.32 7.11
C HIS A 290 -8.77 3.15 7.97
N MET A 291 -10.05 2.80 7.88
CA MET A 291 -11.09 3.32 8.74
C MET A 291 -11.48 2.22 9.72
N ALA A 292 -10.79 2.21 10.87
CA ALA A 292 -10.91 1.20 11.90
C ALA A 292 -10.76 1.80 13.31
N GLN A 293 -10.82 0.94 14.33
CA GLN A 293 -10.71 1.37 15.72
C GLN A 293 -9.33 1.96 16.05
N SER A 294 -8.24 1.45 15.46
CA SER A 294 -6.89 2.01 15.59
C SER A 294 -6.83 3.46 15.09
N THR A 295 -7.37 3.74 13.89
CA THR A 295 -7.45 5.09 13.32
C THR A 295 -8.28 6.02 14.18
N TYR A 296 -9.43 5.56 14.70
CA TYR A 296 -10.24 6.34 15.63
C TYR A 296 -9.48 6.67 16.92
N ASN A 297 -8.65 5.74 17.42
CA ASN A 297 -7.83 5.96 18.60
C ASN A 297 -6.73 6.98 18.36
N MET A 298 -6.02 6.89 17.23
CA MET A 298 -4.98 7.86 16.85
C MET A 298 -5.54 9.25 16.64
N CYS A 299 -6.65 9.36 15.89
CA CYS A 299 -7.25 10.64 15.52
C CYS A 299 -7.97 11.35 16.68
N LYS A 300 -8.07 10.74 17.88
CA LYS A 300 -8.46 11.46 19.12
C LYS A 300 -7.57 12.67 19.36
N ASP A 301 -6.32 12.58 18.92
CA ASP A 301 -5.39 13.69 18.94
C ASP A 301 -5.71 14.69 17.82
N ASP A 302 -5.95 15.94 18.21
CA ASP A 302 -6.28 17.02 17.28
C ASP A 302 -5.15 17.31 16.29
N VAL A 303 -3.89 17.16 16.70
CA VAL A 303 -2.74 17.41 15.83
C VAL A 303 -2.64 16.32 14.78
N ILE A 304 -2.86 15.05 15.13
CA ILE A 304 -2.91 13.95 14.15
C ILE A 304 -4.00 14.23 13.10
N LEU A 305 -5.23 14.53 13.53
CA LEU A 305 -6.30 14.81 12.59
C LEU A 305 -5.96 16.02 11.71
N ALA A 306 -5.37 17.07 12.28
CA ALA A 306 -5.00 18.27 11.56
C ALA A 306 -3.90 18.02 10.51
N VAL A 307 -2.95 17.11 10.78
CA VAL A 307 -1.95 16.67 9.80
C VAL A 307 -2.62 16.00 8.60
N ILE A 308 -3.52 15.04 8.84
CA ILE A 308 -4.24 14.32 7.77
C ILE A 308 -5.10 15.29 6.96
N ASP A 309 -5.84 16.17 7.65
CA ASP A 309 -6.71 17.18 7.05
C ASP A 309 -5.94 18.18 6.19
N ALA A 310 -4.88 18.79 6.72
CA ALA A 310 -4.08 19.74 5.96
C ALA A 310 -3.43 19.08 4.74
N THR A 311 -2.92 17.85 4.89
CA THR A 311 -2.30 17.09 3.80
C THR A 311 -3.31 16.73 2.71
N THR A 312 -4.52 16.31 3.09
CA THR A 312 -5.63 16.08 2.16
C THR A 312 -5.99 17.35 1.38
N ASN A 313 -6.05 18.50 2.07
CA ASN A 313 -6.38 19.79 1.45
C ASN A 313 -5.25 20.32 0.54
N VAL A 314 -3.97 20.06 0.86
CA VAL A 314 -2.83 20.33 -0.04
C VAL A 314 -2.98 19.53 -1.32
N MET A 315 -3.24 18.22 -1.19
CA MET A 315 -3.40 17.33 -2.33
C MET A 315 -4.56 17.76 -3.23
N GLU A 316 -5.76 17.94 -2.65
CA GLU A 316 -6.95 18.35 -3.42
C GLU A 316 -6.70 19.67 -4.15
N SER A 317 -6.29 20.72 -3.43
CA SER A 317 -6.15 22.04 -4.03
C SER A 317 -5.07 22.09 -5.11
N THR A 318 -4.02 21.26 -4.98
CA THR A 318 -2.97 21.09 -5.99
C THR A 318 -3.51 20.36 -7.22
N LEU A 319 -4.18 19.22 -7.03
CA LEU A 319 -4.76 18.42 -8.13
C LEU A 319 -5.82 19.20 -8.91
N THR A 320 -6.79 19.82 -8.23
CA THR A 320 -7.87 20.57 -8.88
C THR A 320 -7.33 21.69 -9.77
N LYS A 321 -6.28 22.39 -9.32
CA LYS A 321 -5.63 23.45 -10.11
C LYS A 321 -4.85 22.90 -11.32
N ALA A 322 -4.38 21.67 -11.25
CA ALA A 322 -3.57 21.02 -12.27
C ALA A 322 -4.39 20.35 -13.38
N ILE A 323 -5.68 20.03 -13.15
CA ILE A 323 -6.56 19.33 -14.10
C ILE A 323 -6.38 19.79 -15.56
N PRO A 324 -6.45 21.10 -15.90
CA PRO A 324 -6.38 21.55 -17.29
C PRO A 324 -5.01 21.40 -17.94
N LYS A 325 -3.99 20.97 -17.18
CA LYS A 325 -2.58 20.93 -17.60
C LYS A 325 -2.02 19.51 -17.66
N PHE A 326 -2.77 18.51 -17.19
CA PHE A 326 -2.35 17.12 -17.29
C PHE A 326 -2.25 16.67 -18.75
N LYS A 327 -1.25 15.83 -19.03
CA LYS A 327 -0.91 15.34 -20.37
C LYS A 327 -1.07 13.84 -20.51
N ASN A 328 -1.03 13.11 -19.40
CA ASN A 328 -1.24 11.67 -19.34
C ASN A 328 -1.85 11.29 -17.98
N GLU A 329 -2.41 10.09 -17.93
CA GLU A 329 -3.11 9.48 -16.80
C GLU A 329 -2.25 9.21 -15.56
N TYR A 330 -0.92 9.17 -15.71
CA TYR A 330 -0.01 8.95 -14.58
C TYR A 330 0.32 10.26 -13.84
N GLU A 331 0.25 11.41 -14.51
CA GLU A 331 0.54 12.72 -13.89
C GLU A 331 -0.40 13.04 -12.69
N PRO A 332 -1.72 12.76 -12.73
CA PRO A 332 -2.57 12.89 -11.53
C PRO A 332 -2.06 12.09 -10.33
N LEU A 333 -1.65 10.83 -10.52
CA LEU A 333 -1.13 9.97 -9.45
C LEU A 333 0.23 10.46 -8.93
N ALA A 334 1.13 10.82 -9.84
CA ALA A 334 2.43 11.38 -9.48
C ALA A 334 2.27 12.67 -8.67
N LEU A 335 1.35 13.56 -9.08
CA LEU A 335 1.07 14.80 -8.38
C LEU A 335 0.37 14.58 -7.04
N ALA A 336 -0.58 13.64 -6.94
CA ALA A 336 -1.25 13.31 -5.69
C ALA A 336 -0.24 12.84 -4.63
N THR A 337 0.58 11.85 -4.97
CA THR A 337 1.58 11.31 -4.04
C THR A 337 2.72 12.29 -3.76
N GLY A 338 3.15 13.08 -4.77
CA GLY A 338 4.21 14.08 -4.61
C GLY A 338 3.78 15.29 -3.78
N SER A 339 2.55 15.80 -3.97
CA SER A 339 2.02 16.93 -3.19
C SER A 339 1.79 16.55 -1.73
N SER A 340 1.27 15.33 -1.47
CA SER A 340 1.15 14.81 -0.12
C SER A 340 2.53 14.66 0.56
N ALA A 341 3.50 14.07 -0.14
CA ALA A 341 4.87 13.95 0.36
C ALA A 341 5.49 15.32 0.72
N CYS A 342 5.31 16.34 -0.14
CA CYS A 342 5.76 17.71 0.15
C CYS A 342 5.06 18.29 1.38
N SER A 343 3.75 18.05 1.55
CA SER A 343 2.98 18.50 2.71
C SER A 343 3.55 17.93 4.01
N VAL A 344 3.73 16.61 4.07
CA VAL A 344 4.18 15.94 5.29
C VAL A 344 5.62 16.33 5.66
N GLU A 345 6.53 16.38 4.68
CA GLU A 345 7.88 16.87 4.93
C GLU A 345 7.87 18.33 5.41
N TYR A 346 7.07 19.19 4.79
CA TYR A 346 7.01 20.58 5.22
C TYR A 346 6.49 20.73 6.65
N ILE A 347 5.54 19.88 7.07
CA ILE A 347 5.06 19.83 8.47
C ILE A 347 6.19 19.44 9.43
N LEU A 348 7.10 18.51 9.06
CA LEU A 348 8.30 18.20 9.84
C LEU A 348 9.24 19.42 9.94
N GLU A 349 9.48 20.09 8.81
CA GLU A 349 10.36 21.26 8.74
C GLU A 349 9.88 22.43 9.61
N LEU A 350 8.56 22.55 9.87
CA LEU A 350 8.01 23.56 10.78
C LEU A 350 8.46 23.38 12.25
N ASP A 351 8.84 22.17 12.64
CA ASP A 351 9.42 21.86 13.96
C ASP A 351 10.97 21.74 13.89
N GLY A 352 11.58 22.02 12.74
CA GLY A 352 13.03 21.92 12.53
C GLY A 352 13.55 20.50 12.26
N PHE A 353 12.67 19.55 12.00
CA PHE A 353 13.02 18.19 11.56
C PHE A 353 13.04 18.10 10.03
N ASN A 354 13.68 17.07 9.48
CA ASN A 354 13.67 16.76 8.05
C ASN A 354 13.80 15.26 7.80
N ALA A 355 13.53 14.82 6.57
CA ALA A 355 13.61 13.41 6.23
C ALA A 355 14.95 12.74 6.56
N PRO A 356 16.14 13.30 6.24
CA PRO A 356 17.42 12.68 6.62
C PRO A 356 17.55 12.36 8.11
N MET A 357 17.11 13.26 9.00
CA MET A 357 17.14 13.01 10.45
C MET A 357 16.23 11.86 10.86
N ILE A 358 15.02 11.81 10.30
CA ILE A 358 14.02 10.81 10.69
C ILE A 358 14.36 9.44 10.11
N VAL A 359 14.82 9.39 8.85
CA VAL A 359 15.24 8.14 8.21
C VAL A 359 16.43 7.53 8.94
N ASP A 360 17.43 8.34 9.35
CA ASP A 360 18.54 7.86 10.17
C ASP A 360 18.06 7.33 11.53
N LEU A 361 17.15 8.06 12.20
CA LEU A 361 16.57 7.65 13.48
C LEU A 361 15.83 6.31 13.38
N LEU A 362 14.89 6.18 12.45
CA LEU A 362 14.08 4.97 12.30
C LEU A 362 14.91 3.77 11.82
N THR A 363 15.91 3.99 10.95
CA THR A 363 16.83 2.92 10.51
C THR A 363 17.70 2.43 11.68
N LYS A 364 18.25 3.33 12.50
CA LYS A 364 18.99 2.94 13.71
C LYS A 364 18.09 2.25 14.74
N ARG A 365 16.87 2.75 14.94
CA ARG A 365 15.86 2.15 15.80
C ARG A 365 15.54 0.73 15.34
N PHE A 366 15.36 0.50 14.05
CA PHE A 366 15.13 -0.83 13.49
C PHE A 366 16.22 -1.83 13.90
N HIS A 367 17.50 -1.48 13.75
CA HIS A 367 18.59 -2.39 14.13
C HIS A 367 18.63 -2.70 15.62
N ASN A 368 18.24 -1.75 16.48
CA ASN A 368 18.06 -2.01 17.91
C ASN A 368 16.82 -2.87 18.18
N TYR A 369 15.73 -2.65 17.44
CA TYR A 369 14.49 -3.39 17.58
C TYR A 369 14.65 -4.86 17.20
N VAL A 370 15.42 -5.15 16.14
CA VAL A 370 15.82 -6.53 15.77
C VAL A 370 16.51 -7.25 16.93
N GLN A 371 17.41 -6.58 17.64
CA GLN A 371 18.15 -7.16 18.77
C GLN A 371 17.27 -7.35 20.01
N GLN A 372 16.27 -6.49 20.21
CA GLN A 372 15.34 -6.58 21.34
C GLN A 372 14.24 -7.62 21.10
N TYR A 373 13.79 -7.76 19.84
CA TYR A 373 12.64 -8.57 19.45
C TYR A 373 12.99 -9.43 18.21
N PRO A 374 13.72 -10.54 18.39
CA PRO A 374 14.08 -11.42 17.29
C PRO A 374 12.87 -12.08 16.62
N THR A 375 11.77 -12.28 17.37
CA THR A 375 10.47 -12.80 16.88
C THR A 375 9.49 -11.70 16.45
N ARG A 376 9.96 -10.50 16.10
CA ARG A 376 9.08 -9.45 15.59
C ARG A 376 8.38 -9.94 14.31
N GLY A 377 7.09 -9.65 14.18
CA GLY A 377 6.36 -9.96 12.95
C GLY A 377 6.97 -9.25 11.74
N ALA A 378 6.89 -9.86 10.57
CA ALA A 378 7.49 -9.28 9.37
C ALA A 378 6.88 -7.89 9.04
N ALA A 379 5.62 -7.66 9.42
CA ALA A 379 4.87 -6.43 9.19
C ALA A 379 5.16 -5.29 10.17
N ALA A 380 5.89 -5.55 11.26
CA ALA A 380 6.12 -4.56 12.32
C ALA A 380 6.80 -3.26 11.84
N GLU A 381 7.47 -3.30 10.68
CA GLU A 381 8.24 -2.19 10.12
C GLU A 381 7.72 -1.75 8.73
N LEU A 382 6.62 -2.36 8.27
CA LEU A 382 6.02 -2.13 6.94
C LEU A 382 5.77 -0.64 6.72
N HIS A 383 4.95 -0.05 7.58
CA HIS A 383 4.50 1.32 7.44
C HIS A 383 5.59 2.35 7.75
N ASN A 384 6.55 2.03 8.61
CA ASN A 384 7.72 2.89 8.83
C ASN A 384 8.51 3.07 7.53
N CYS A 385 8.64 2.02 6.70
CA CYS A 385 9.28 2.12 5.40
C CYS A 385 8.52 3.05 4.45
N ASP A 386 7.20 2.93 4.37
CA ASP A 386 6.39 3.79 3.49
C ASP A 386 6.39 5.25 3.94
N PHE A 387 6.35 5.49 5.26
CA PHE A 387 6.50 6.83 5.81
C PHE A 387 7.86 7.44 5.48
N MET A 388 8.95 6.70 5.70
CA MET A 388 10.31 7.14 5.35
C MET A 388 10.44 7.47 3.86
N ASP A 389 9.91 6.61 2.98
CA ASP A 389 9.92 6.82 1.52
C ASP A 389 9.11 8.06 1.12
N MET A 390 7.96 8.30 1.77
CA MET A 390 7.13 9.48 1.56
C MET A 390 7.87 10.76 1.95
N ILE A 391 8.39 10.86 3.18
CA ILE A 391 9.05 12.10 3.63
C ILE A 391 10.35 12.34 2.85
N TYR A 392 11.09 11.30 2.46
CA TYR A 392 12.27 11.45 1.62
C TYR A 392 11.93 11.97 0.22
N ARG A 393 10.81 11.50 -0.37
CA ARG A 393 10.29 12.06 -1.62
C ARG A 393 9.98 13.55 -1.45
N GLY A 394 9.26 13.92 -0.38
CA GLY A 394 8.93 15.30 -0.05
C GLY A 394 10.18 16.17 0.09
N TRP A 395 11.16 15.68 0.85
CA TRP A 395 12.44 16.37 1.09
C TRP A 395 13.18 16.72 -0.19
N LYS A 396 13.23 15.80 -1.17
CA LYS A 396 13.88 16.10 -2.47
C LYS A 396 13.25 17.31 -3.18
N HIS A 397 11.93 17.45 -3.12
CA HIS A 397 11.22 18.58 -3.73
C HIS A 397 11.40 19.87 -2.90
N MET A 398 11.26 19.76 -1.57
CA MET A 398 11.39 20.88 -0.64
C MET A 398 12.80 21.46 -0.63
N ASP A 399 13.83 20.62 -0.55
CA ASP A 399 15.24 21.01 -0.58
C ASP A 399 15.61 21.68 -1.91
N LYS A 400 15.13 21.15 -3.04
CA LYS A 400 15.30 21.81 -4.35
C LYS A 400 14.66 23.20 -4.35
N GLU A 401 13.42 23.34 -3.89
CA GLU A 401 12.72 24.63 -3.84
C GLU A 401 13.44 25.63 -2.93
N ARG A 402 13.88 25.21 -1.75
CA ARG A 402 14.65 26.05 -0.81
C ARG A 402 15.95 26.55 -1.43
N ARG A 403 16.70 25.68 -2.11
CA ARG A 403 17.91 26.07 -2.84
C ARG A 403 17.62 27.08 -3.95
N MET A 404 16.58 26.85 -4.74
CA MET A 404 16.21 27.77 -5.83
C MET A 404 15.76 29.13 -5.31
N LYS A 405 15.06 29.14 -4.18
CA LYS A 405 14.64 30.37 -3.51
C LYS A 405 15.81 31.15 -2.94
N ASN A 406 16.86 30.47 -2.47
CA ASN A 406 18.11 31.06 -1.98
C ASN A 406 17.91 32.28 -1.06
N GLY A 407 17.04 32.15 -0.05
CA GLY A 407 16.76 33.22 0.92
C GLY A 407 15.84 34.37 0.43
N SER A 408 15.33 34.31 -0.81
CA SER A 408 14.32 35.27 -1.28
C SER A 408 13.01 35.16 -0.47
N LYS A 409 12.25 36.26 -0.42
CA LYS A 409 10.96 36.33 0.31
C LYS A 409 9.85 35.62 -0.47
N GLY A 410 8.81 35.16 0.23
CA GLY A 410 7.61 34.56 -0.36
C GLY A 410 7.25 33.21 0.27
N PRO A 411 6.20 32.52 -0.20
CA PRO A 411 5.91 31.12 0.16
C PRO A 411 6.90 30.15 -0.51
N LEU A 412 6.94 28.90 -0.08
CA LEU A 412 7.62 27.82 -0.82
C LEU A 412 6.61 27.19 -1.78
N GLU A 413 7.00 26.98 -3.02
CA GLU A 413 6.15 26.37 -4.05
C GLU A 413 6.91 25.21 -4.70
N PRO A 414 7.07 24.07 -4.00
CA PRO A 414 7.83 22.95 -4.53
C PRO A 414 7.19 22.43 -5.82
N ASP A 415 8.07 22.00 -6.73
CA ASP A 415 7.69 21.55 -8.06
C ASP A 415 7.69 20.03 -8.14
N VAL A 416 6.53 19.46 -8.45
CA VAL A 416 6.33 18.04 -8.74
C VAL A 416 6.00 17.93 -10.21
N GLU A 417 6.95 17.48 -11.02
CA GLU A 417 6.79 17.25 -12.47
C GLU A 417 6.25 18.46 -13.25
N GLY A 418 6.65 19.68 -12.86
CA GLY A 418 6.18 20.93 -13.49
C GLY A 418 4.89 21.50 -12.89
N PHE A 419 4.34 20.87 -11.86
CA PHE A 419 3.19 21.35 -11.11
C PHE A 419 3.62 21.92 -9.76
N LYS A 420 3.19 23.15 -9.48
CA LYS A 420 3.45 23.83 -8.21
C LYS A 420 2.48 23.34 -7.13
N VAL A 421 3.04 22.78 -6.06
CA VAL A 421 2.27 22.31 -4.90
C VAL A 421 1.78 23.49 -4.08
N ASN A 422 0.51 23.45 -3.67
CA ASN A 422 -0.10 24.46 -2.84
C ASN A 422 -0.01 24.12 -1.35
N LEU A 423 0.97 24.70 -0.64
CA LEU A 423 1.18 24.48 0.80
C LEU A 423 0.29 25.36 1.71
N ASP A 424 -0.50 26.28 1.15
CA ASP A 424 -1.38 27.18 1.92
C ASP A 424 -2.29 26.49 2.95
N PRO A 425 -2.89 25.30 2.67
CA PRO A 425 -3.77 24.65 3.63
C PRO A 425 -3.11 24.36 4.98
N ILE A 426 -1.79 24.12 5.01
CA ILE A 426 -1.04 23.94 6.27
C ILE A 426 -1.02 25.25 7.06
N HIS A 427 -0.75 26.38 6.40
CA HIS A 427 -0.71 27.70 7.04
C HIS A 427 -2.09 28.21 7.47
N LYS A 428 -3.16 27.73 6.84
CA LYS A 428 -4.55 28.05 7.20
C LYS A 428 -5.10 27.12 8.28
N ASN A 429 -4.42 26.02 8.60
CA ASN A 429 -4.85 25.09 9.64
C ASN A 429 -4.49 25.62 11.04
N GLU A 430 -5.52 25.93 11.82
CA GLU A 430 -5.35 26.56 13.15
C GLU A 430 -4.56 25.66 14.11
N VAL A 431 -4.81 24.35 14.10
CA VAL A 431 -4.15 23.39 14.99
C VAL A 431 -2.66 23.32 14.66
N LEU A 432 -2.33 23.11 13.38
CA LEU A 432 -0.93 22.99 12.95
C LEU A 432 -0.16 24.28 13.16
N MET A 433 -0.76 25.45 12.98
CA MET A 433 -0.05 26.72 13.19
C MET A 433 -0.02 27.19 14.65
N ASN A 434 -0.64 26.46 15.58
CA ASN A 434 -0.64 26.78 17.01
C ASN A 434 -0.26 25.58 17.90
N PRO A 435 0.91 24.95 17.71
CA PRO A 435 1.32 23.76 18.47
C PRO A 435 1.39 24.00 19.98
N GLN A 436 1.63 25.25 20.40
CA GLN A 436 1.66 25.67 21.81
C GLN A 436 0.35 25.45 22.56
N ARG A 437 -0.77 25.20 21.87
CA ARG A 437 -2.06 24.89 22.49
C ARG A 437 -2.21 23.40 22.84
N TYR A 438 -1.32 22.55 22.34
CA TYR A 438 -1.42 21.08 22.42
C TYR A 438 -0.26 20.45 23.19
N ALA A 439 0.58 21.27 23.83
CA ALA A 439 1.67 20.85 24.70
C ALA A 439 1.99 21.95 25.73
N TYR A 440 3.09 21.79 26.49
CA TYR A 440 3.56 22.88 27.35
C TYR A 440 3.97 24.08 26.48
N PRO A 441 3.30 25.25 26.58
CA PRO A 441 3.31 26.25 25.51
C PRO A 441 4.69 26.78 25.10
N ALA A 442 5.61 26.96 26.05
CA ALA A 442 6.95 27.46 25.79
C ALA A 442 7.92 26.41 25.20
N CYS A 443 7.52 25.13 25.19
CA CYS A 443 8.34 24.00 24.78
C CYS A 443 7.69 23.16 23.66
N ALA A 444 6.66 23.68 23.00
CA ALA A 444 5.88 22.98 21.98
C ALA A 444 6.60 22.89 20.62
N ILE A 445 7.87 22.51 20.62
CA ILE A 445 8.77 22.48 19.46
C ILE A 445 8.84 21.11 18.76
N SER A 446 8.13 20.10 19.28
CA SER A 446 8.15 18.73 18.76
C SER A 446 6.74 18.13 18.63
N VAL A 447 5.71 18.99 18.60
CA VAL A 447 4.31 18.56 18.65
C VAL A 447 3.85 18.00 17.31
N ARG A 448 4.24 18.61 16.20
CA ARG A 448 3.91 18.11 14.86
C ARG A 448 4.72 16.85 14.58
N PHE A 449 5.99 16.87 14.97
CA PHE A 449 6.86 15.69 14.93
C PHE A 449 6.26 14.49 15.68
N SER A 450 5.80 14.67 16.93
CA SER A 450 5.24 13.54 17.71
C SER A 450 3.93 13.01 17.16
N ALA A 451 3.09 13.85 16.54
CA ALA A 451 1.93 13.40 15.77
C ALA A 451 2.35 12.57 14.55
N LEU A 452 3.35 13.05 13.80
CA LEU A 452 3.88 12.35 12.64
C LEU A 452 4.57 11.03 12.98
N MET A 453 5.22 10.90 14.14
CA MET A 453 5.81 9.62 14.56
C MET A 453 4.76 8.55 14.87
N ARG A 454 3.57 8.92 15.34
CA ARG A 454 2.45 7.97 15.44
C ARG A 454 1.90 7.60 14.06
N LEU A 455 1.83 8.57 13.15
CA LEU A 455 1.44 8.33 11.75
C LEU A 455 2.52 7.59 10.94
N ALA A 456 3.75 7.46 11.44
CA ALA A 456 4.77 6.64 10.80
C ALA A 456 4.48 5.14 10.93
N ASP A 457 3.74 4.75 11.98
CA ASP A 457 3.27 3.36 12.16
C ASP A 457 2.01 3.08 11.33
N TYR A 458 1.34 4.13 10.83
CA TYR A 458 0.14 4.04 10.00
C TYR A 458 0.00 5.28 9.08
N PRO A 459 0.73 5.34 7.95
CA PRO A 459 0.75 6.49 7.07
C PRO A 459 -0.33 6.41 5.99
N CYS A 460 -1.20 5.41 5.97
CA CYS A 460 -2.09 5.10 4.83
C CYS A 460 -3.01 6.26 4.43
N LEU A 461 -3.41 7.13 5.36
CA LEU A 461 -4.18 8.35 5.05
C LEU A 461 -3.32 9.56 4.66
N LEU A 462 -1.99 9.48 4.80
CA LEU A 462 -1.01 10.46 4.32
C LEU A 462 -0.46 10.07 2.94
N THR A 463 0.05 8.85 2.79
CA THR A 463 0.35 8.28 1.46
C THR A 463 -0.92 8.23 0.61
N SER A 464 -2.07 8.14 1.29
CA SER A 464 -3.44 8.19 0.78
C SER A 464 -3.74 7.01 -0.13
N GLU A 465 -3.78 5.84 0.48
CA GLU A 465 -4.23 4.60 -0.16
C GLU A 465 -5.63 4.71 -0.81
N PRO A 466 -6.64 5.39 -0.22
CA PRO A 466 -7.90 5.62 -0.92
C PRO A 466 -7.71 6.30 -2.29
N VAL A 467 -6.79 7.27 -2.36
CA VAL A 467 -6.48 8.01 -3.59
C VAL A 467 -5.68 7.14 -4.55
N THR A 468 -4.62 6.48 -4.09
CA THR A 468 -3.75 5.69 -4.97
C THR A 468 -4.47 4.46 -5.51
N ALA A 469 -5.28 3.76 -4.71
CA ALA A 469 -6.08 2.63 -5.18
C ALA A 469 -7.11 3.06 -6.23
N THR A 470 -7.81 4.17 -6.00
CA THR A 470 -8.79 4.72 -6.95
C THR A 470 -8.14 5.19 -8.26
N MET A 471 -7.01 5.90 -8.17
CA MET A 471 -6.28 6.36 -9.35
C MET A 471 -5.66 5.19 -10.13
N MET A 472 -5.05 4.22 -9.44
CA MET A 472 -4.47 3.04 -10.09
C MET A 472 -5.55 2.17 -10.74
N THR A 473 -6.74 2.07 -10.16
CA THR A 473 -7.87 1.38 -10.81
C THR A 473 -8.23 2.06 -12.13
N ASN A 474 -8.30 3.39 -12.15
CA ASN A 474 -8.55 4.15 -13.37
C ASN A 474 -7.42 4.01 -14.41
N ILE A 475 -6.16 3.95 -13.97
CA ILE A 475 -5.01 3.72 -14.86
C ILE A 475 -5.04 2.30 -15.43
N ILE A 476 -5.27 1.29 -14.59
CA ILE A 476 -5.36 -0.11 -15.01
C ILE A 476 -6.51 -0.31 -15.99
N SER A 477 -7.64 0.40 -15.81
CA SER A 477 -8.77 0.25 -16.73
C SER A 477 -8.45 0.77 -18.13
N MET A 478 -7.50 1.70 -18.28
CA MET A 478 -6.99 2.14 -19.58
C MET A 478 -5.90 1.22 -20.17
N HIS A 479 -5.26 0.40 -19.34
CA HIS A 479 -4.10 -0.44 -19.70
C HIS A 479 -4.28 -1.88 -19.21
N LYS A 480 -5.48 -2.42 -19.39
CA LYS A 480 -5.92 -3.67 -18.72
C LYS A 480 -5.07 -4.88 -19.07
N GLU A 481 -4.43 -4.87 -20.24
CA GLU A 481 -3.61 -5.95 -20.78
C GLU A 481 -2.22 -6.05 -20.13
N SER A 482 -1.78 -5.02 -19.39
CA SER A 482 -0.46 -4.98 -18.76
C SER A 482 -0.55 -5.03 -17.24
N PRO A 483 0.26 -5.84 -16.53
CA PRO A 483 0.25 -5.87 -15.07
C PRO A 483 0.78 -4.56 -14.49
N ALA A 484 -0.03 -3.89 -13.67
CA ALA A 484 0.39 -2.70 -12.95
C ALA A 484 1.32 -2.99 -11.76
N SER A 485 1.29 -4.21 -11.23
CA SER A 485 2.00 -4.59 -10.00
C SER A 485 2.98 -5.76 -10.20
N PRO A 486 4.06 -5.83 -9.40
CA PRO A 486 4.67 -4.68 -8.71
C PRO A 486 5.18 -3.67 -9.75
N ALA A 487 5.38 -2.42 -9.33
CA ALA A 487 5.97 -1.41 -10.20
C ALA A 487 7.40 -1.84 -10.61
N ARG A 488 7.65 -1.94 -11.91
CA ARG A 488 8.95 -2.34 -12.50
C ARG A 488 9.91 -1.15 -12.59
N VAL A 489 10.05 -0.44 -11.48
CA VAL A 489 10.85 0.80 -11.38
C VAL A 489 11.60 0.84 -10.04
N CYS A 490 12.68 1.61 -9.99
CA CYS A 490 13.32 1.91 -8.71
C CYS A 490 12.41 2.84 -7.87
N LYS A 491 11.93 2.37 -6.71
CA LYS A 491 11.13 3.18 -5.77
C LYS A 491 11.91 4.39 -5.23
N GLY A 492 13.24 4.31 -5.23
CA GLY A 492 14.12 5.30 -4.59
C GLY A 492 13.97 5.30 -3.07
N CYS A 493 14.02 4.10 -2.47
CA CYS A 493 13.79 3.88 -1.05
C CYS A 493 14.70 4.77 -0.18
N ALA A 494 14.12 5.38 0.84
CA ALA A 494 14.77 6.36 1.69
C ALA A 494 15.98 5.78 2.44
N SER A 495 15.78 4.67 3.17
CA SER A 495 16.87 4.08 3.95
C SER A 495 18.02 3.62 3.05
N ALA A 496 17.71 3.07 1.87
CA ALA A 496 18.73 2.67 0.91
C ALA A 496 19.49 3.88 0.32
N SER A 497 18.83 5.04 0.21
CA SER A 497 19.38 6.25 -0.40
C SER A 497 20.19 7.10 0.57
N LEU A 498 19.91 6.99 1.87
CA LEU A 498 20.47 7.86 2.91
C LEU A 498 21.36 7.14 3.91
N VAL A 499 21.15 5.84 4.14
CA VAL A 499 21.77 5.11 5.27
C VAL A 499 22.40 3.79 4.81
N ASP A 500 21.62 2.89 4.22
CA ASP A 500 22.01 1.50 3.93
C ASP A 500 22.46 1.30 2.47
N PHE A 501 23.53 0.53 2.26
CA PHE A 501 24.00 0.16 0.91
C PHE A 501 23.28 -1.08 0.36
N ARG A 502 21.95 -1.12 0.44
CA ARG A 502 21.14 -2.28 0.04
C ARG A 502 20.64 -2.26 -1.41
N HIS A 503 20.93 -1.20 -2.15
CA HIS A 503 20.48 -1.03 -3.54
C HIS A 503 20.91 -2.17 -4.48
N ASP A 504 22.08 -2.77 -4.25
CA ASP A 504 22.61 -3.86 -5.09
C ASP A 504 21.80 -5.17 -4.99
N TYR A 505 20.88 -5.26 -4.02
CA TYR A 505 19.97 -6.41 -3.84
C TYR A 505 18.57 -6.15 -4.39
N CYS A 506 18.35 -4.99 -5.02
CA CYS A 506 17.08 -4.65 -5.63
C CYS A 506 16.92 -5.34 -6.98
N GLN A 507 15.72 -5.81 -7.30
CA GLN A 507 15.45 -6.63 -8.49
C GLN A 507 14.51 -5.99 -9.50
N TRP A 508 14.26 -4.69 -9.40
CA TRP A 508 13.30 -4.01 -10.27
C TRP A 508 13.65 -4.12 -11.77
N ARG A 509 14.93 -4.27 -12.12
CA ARG A 509 15.38 -4.44 -13.53
C ARG A 509 15.19 -5.86 -14.04
N GLU A 510 15.31 -6.83 -13.15
CA GLU A 510 15.21 -8.25 -13.45
C GLU A 510 13.80 -8.79 -13.16
N ALA A 511 12.83 -7.92 -12.86
CA ALA A 511 11.45 -8.29 -12.62
C ALA A 511 10.87 -9.07 -13.81
N VAL A 512 10.20 -10.19 -13.52
CA VAL A 512 9.47 -10.97 -14.54
C VAL A 512 8.28 -10.22 -15.12
#